data_AF-V8NTK7-F1
#
_entry.id   AF-V8NTK7-F1
#
_cell.length_a   1.000
_cell.length_b   1.000
_cell.length_c   1.000
_cell.angle_alpha   90.00
_cell.angle_beta   90.00
_cell.angle_gamma   90.00
#
_symmetry.space_group_name_H-M   'P 1'
#
loop_
_entity.id
_entity.type
_entity.pdbx_description
1 polymer ?
#
loop_
_entity_poly.entity_id
_entity_poly.type
_entity_poly.pdbx_seq_one_letter_code
_entity_poly.pdbx_strand_id
1 'polypeptide(L)'
;MTVPDLRLDPSIRFWILLPVAWIALAVGILRLRVAKLLRGEREPAWPEQRQDTQILTRSRLLRENGQFLTHQGFLMRKHYFNNSENGFFRKTKRKLQSRNPLT
;
A
#
# COMPACT_ATOMS: atom_id res chain seq x y z
N MET A 1 -26.10 6.66 -49.81
CA MET A 1 -25.23 7.82 -49.56
C MET A 1 -23.87 7.27 -49.16
N THR A 2 -23.01 7.07 -50.15
CA THR A 2 -21.66 6.55 -49.94
C THR A 2 -20.85 7.65 -49.25
N VAL A 3 -20.50 7.42 -47.99
CA VAL A 3 -19.51 8.23 -47.27
C VAL A 3 -18.32 8.48 -48.21
N PRO A 4 -17.84 9.73 -48.34
CA PRO A 4 -16.65 9.98 -49.15
C PRO A 4 -15.52 9.11 -48.59
N ASP A 5 -14.94 8.27 -49.43
CA ASP A 5 -13.70 7.55 -49.13
C ASP A 5 -12.61 8.59 -48.90
N LEU A 6 -12.52 9.08 -47.66
CA LEU A 6 -11.52 10.04 -47.23
C LEU A 6 -10.20 9.29 -47.18
N ARG A 7 -9.52 9.22 -48.33
CA ARG A 7 -8.18 8.66 -48.49
C ARG A 7 -7.21 9.60 -47.79
N LEU A 8 -7.01 9.42 -46.49
CA LEU A 8 -5.93 10.07 -45.77
C LEU A 8 -4.60 9.65 -46.40
N ASP A 9 -3.75 10.62 -46.71
CA ASP A 9 -2.39 10.42 -47.18
C ASP A 9 -1.64 9.51 -46.16
N PRO A 10 -1.14 8.34 -46.58
CA PRO A 10 -0.39 7.43 -45.72
C PRO A 10 0.78 8.10 -45.01
N SER A 11 1.40 9.10 -45.64
CA SER A 11 2.53 9.85 -45.10
C SER A 11 2.14 10.59 -43.82
N ILE A 12 0.95 11.21 -43.80
CA ILE A 12 0.44 11.99 -42.66
C ILE A 12 0.19 11.08 -41.44
N ARG A 13 -0.23 9.83 -41.66
CA ARG A 13 -0.48 8.88 -40.56
C ARG A 13 0.78 8.56 -39.79
N PHE A 14 1.86 8.19 -40.46
CA PHE A 14 3.10 7.82 -39.77
C PHE A 14 3.78 9.03 -39.12
N TRP A 15 3.80 10.17 -39.81
CA TRP A 15 4.48 11.38 -39.33
C TRP A 15 3.73 12.10 -38.21
N ILE A 16 2.44 11.86 -38.01
CA ILE A 16 1.66 12.53 -36.96
C ILE A 16 1.25 11.56 -35.86
N LEU A 17 0.75 10.36 -36.22
CA LEU A 17 0.27 9.40 -35.23
C LEU A 17 1.40 8.89 -34.34
N LEU A 18 2.57 8.61 -34.94
CA LEU A 18 3.71 8.08 -34.19
C LEU A 18 4.27 9.11 -33.20
N PRO A 19 4.51 10.39 -33.58
CA PRO A 19 4.94 11.40 -32.62
C PRO A 19 3.89 11.72 -31.56
N VAL A 20 2.61 11.77 -31.91
CA VAL A 20 1.53 12.01 -30.94
C VAL A 20 1.45 10.87 -29.92
N ALA A 21 1.55 9.62 -30.36
CA ALA A 21 1.60 8.47 -29.47
C ALA A 21 2.83 8.51 -28.55
N TRP A 22 3.99 8.92 -29.08
CA TRP A 22 5.21 9.08 -28.30
C TRP A 22 5.10 10.16 -27.23
N ILE A 23 4.51 11.32 -27.57
CA ILE A 23 4.25 12.40 -26.62
C ILE A 23 3.28 11.93 -25.53
N ALA A 24 2.19 11.24 -25.89
CA ALA A 24 1.24 10.71 -24.92
C ALA A 24 1.90 9.72 -23.94
N LEU A 25 2.77 8.85 -24.43
CA LEU A 25 3.56 7.93 -23.61
C LEU A 25 4.51 8.69 -22.67
N ALA A 26 5.26 9.67 -23.19
CA ALA A 26 6.20 10.47 -22.43
C ALA A 26 5.50 11.26 -21.31
N VAL A 27 4.35 11.88 -21.61
CA VAL A 27 3.51 12.58 -20.62
C VAL A 27 2.98 11.61 -19.57
N GLY A 28 2.57 10.40 -19.96
CA GLY A 28 2.13 9.36 -19.03
C GLY A 28 3.23 8.95 -18.03
N ILE A 29 4.44 8.72 -18.53
CA ILE A 29 5.60 8.41 -17.70
C ILE A 29 5.93 9.60 -16.79
N LEU A 30 5.98 10.82 -17.33
CA LEU A 30 6.26 12.03 -16.56
C LEU A 30 5.23 12.22 -15.43
N ARG A 31 3.94 12.06 -15.73
CA ARG A 31 2.87 12.12 -14.71
C ARG A 31 3.09 11.11 -13.60
N LEU A 32 3.45 9.86 -13.93
CA LEU A 32 3.73 8.85 -12.91
C LEU A 32 4.92 9.24 -12.02
N ARG A 33 5.99 9.76 -12.61
CA ARG A 33 7.19 10.19 -11.88
C ARG A 33 6.90 11.40 -10.99
N VAL A 34 6.20 12.41 -11.52
CA VAL A 34 5.77 13.59 -10.77
C VAL A 34 4.80 13.20 -9.66
N ALA A 35 3.83 12.32 -9.92
CA ALA A 35 2.93 11.82 -8.89
C ALA A 35 3.67 11.04 -7.79
N LYS A 36 4.72 10.29 -8.13
CA LYS A 36 5.57 9.63 -7.13
C LYS A 36 6.33 10.66 -6.29
N LEU A 37 6.83 11.73 -6.89
CA LEU A 37 7.54 12.81 -6.20
C LEU A 37 6.60 13.61 -5.28
N LEU A 38 5.39 13.92 -5.77
CA LEU A 38 4.36 14.66 -5.02
C LEU A 38 3.75 13.85 -3.86
N ARG A 39 3.75 12.52 -3.93
CA ARG A 39 3.21 11.68 -2.84
C ARG A 39 3.98 11.83 -1.54
N GLY A 40 5.18 12.45 -1.56
CA GLY A 40 6.08 12.53 -0.42
C GLY A 40 6.57 11.14 -0.02
N GLU A 41 7.80 11.06 0.48
CA GLU A 41 8.15 9.89 1.27
C GLU A 41 7.28 9.97 2.53
N ARG A 42 6.29 9.07 2.66
CA ARG A 42 5.61 8.90 3.94
C ARG A 42 6.71 8.69 4.96
N GLU A 43 6.86 9.62 5.91
CA GLU A 43 7.82 9.46 6.98
C GLU A 43 7.71 8.04 7.50
N PRO A 44 8.85 7.32 7.63
CA PRO A 44 8.82 5.97 8.12
C PRO A 44 8.07 6.01 9.45
N ALA A 45 6.87 5.42 9.47
CA ALA A 45 6.05 5.36 10.68
C ALA A 45 6.97 5.02 11.84
N TRP A 46 6.88 5.81 12.93
CA TRP A 46 7.75 5.71 14.09
C TRP A 46 8.01 4.23 14.42
N PRO A 47 9.24 3.84 14.80
CA PRO A 47 9.60 2.44 15.00
C PRO A 47 8.60 1.71 15.91
N GLU A 48 8.04 2.43 16.89
CA GLU A 48 6.94 1.96 17.74
C GLU A 48 5.67 1.61 16.96
N GLN A 49 5.17 2.49 16.10
CA GLN A 49 3.96 2.26 15.30
C GLN A 49 4.12 1.08 14.35
N ARG A 50 5.32 0.89 13.76
CA ARG A 50 5.64 -0.30 12.96
C ARG A 50 5.57 -1.56 13.80
N GLN A 51 6.15 -1.53 15.00
CA GLN A 51 6.12 -2.65 15.92
C GLN A 51 4.68 -3.01 16.30
N ASP A 52 3.84 -2.03 16.61
CA ASP A 52 2.43 -2.26 16.95
C ASP A 52 1.66 -2.89 15.80
N THR A 53 1.87 -2.37 14.58
CA THR A 53 1.27 -2.93 13.35
C THR A 53 1.67 -4.39 13.16
N GLN A 54 2.95 -4.72 13.36
CA GLN A 54 3.45 -6.09 13.28
C GLN A 54 2.85 -6.99 14.36
N ILE A 55 2.72 -6.50 15.59
CA ILE A 55 2.15 -7.28 16.71
C ILE A 55 0.66 -7.55 16.49
N LEU A 56 -0.10 -6.57 16.02
CA LEU A 56 -1.50 -6.75 15.62
C LEU A 56 -1.65 -7.75 14.47
N THR A 57 -0.75 -7.68 13.49
CA THR A 57 -0.73 -8.65 12.39
C THR A 57 -0.42 -10.06 12.92
N ARG A 58 0.53 -10.18 13.86
CA ARG A 58 0.89 -11.46 14.48
C ARG A 58 -0.25 -12.04 15.32
N SER A 59 -1.00 -11.23 16.06
CA SER A 59 -2.14 -11.70 16.84
C SER A 59 -3.29 -12.15 15.93
N ARG A 60 -3.53 -11.42 14.83
CA ARG A 60 -4.46 -11.82 13.78
C ARG A 60 -4.08 -13.16 13.15
N LEU A 61 -2.82 -13.31 12.75
CA LEU A 61 -2.30 -14.57 12.19
C LEU A 61 -2.42 -15.73 13.18
N LEU A 62 -2.17 -15.51 14.46
CA LEU A 62 -2.36 -16.55 15.49
C LEU A 62 -3.82 -16.99 15.60
N ARG A 63 -4.78 -16.06 15.46
CA ARG A 63 -6.20 -16.36 15.49
C ARG A 63 -6.66 -17.09 14.24
N GLU A 64 -6.20 -16.66 13.07
CA GLU A 64 -6.60 -17.22 11.77
C GLU A 64 -5.92 -18.56 11.49
N ASN A 65 -4.63 -18.71 11.83
CA ASN A 65 -3.82 -19.90 11.53
C ASN A 65 -3.53 -20.76 12.76
N GLY A 66 -4.29 -20.57 13.85
CA GLY A 66 -4.08 -21.29 15.12
C GLY A 66 -4.19 -22.81 15.01
N GLN A 67 -4.92 -23.31 14.01
CA GLN A 67 -5.13 -24.74 13.75
C GLN A 67 -3.87 -25.51 13.32
N PHE A 68 -2.85 -24.80 12.80
CA PHE A 68 -1.60 -25.44 12.35
C PHE A 68 -0.56 -25.57 13.47
N LEU A 69 -0.87 -25.10 14.68
CA LEU A 69 0.00 -25.21 15.84
C LEU A 69 -0.44 -26.35 16.75
N THR A 70 0.49 -26.88 17.54
CA THR A 70 0.12 -27.76 18.65
C THR A 70 -0.79 -27.01 19.62
N HIS A 71 -1.74 -27.74 20.23
CA HIS A 71 -2.73 -27.15 21.13
C HIS A 71 -2.07 -26.33 22.26
N GLN A 72 -1.02 -26.88 22.89
CA GLN A 72 -0.25 -26.19 23.92
C GLN A 72 0.49 -24.96 23.38
N GLY A 73 1.07 -25.04 22.18
CA GLY A 73 1.76 -23.93 21.54
C GLY A 73 0.82 -22.75 21.23
N PHE A 74 -0.42 -23.04 20.82
CA PHE A 74 -1.45 -22.02 20.65
C PHE A 74 -1.86 -21.40 21.98
N LEU A 75 -2.12 -22.21 23.01
CA LEU A 75 -2.54 -21.72 24.33
C LEU A 75 -1.49 -20.83 24.98
N MET A 76 -0.20 -21.20 24.92
CA MET A 76 0.90 -20.38 25.45
C MET A 76 0.95 -19.00 24.78
N ARG A 77 0.83 -18.95 23.44
CA ARG A 77 0.84 -17.70 22.67
C ARG A 77 -0.42 -16.86 22.91
N LYS A 78 -1.58 -17.50 23.02
CA LYS A 78 -2.85 -16.85 23.38
C LYS A 78 -2.76 -16.24 24.78
N HIS A 79 -2.17 -16.96 25.73
CA HIS A 79 -1.97 -16.50 27.10
C HIS A 79 -1.03 -15.29 27.15
N TYR A 80 0.07 -15.29 26.41
CA TYR A 80 0.99 -14.14 26.31
C TYR A 80 0.27 -12.84 25.90
N PHE A 81 -0.66 -12.93 24.94
CA PHE A 81 -1.41 -11.76 24.46
C PHE A 81 -2.55 -11.35 25.40
N ASN A 82 -3.30 -12.32 25.94
CA ASN A 82 -4.59 -12.07 26.57
C ASN A 82 -4.62 -12.22 28.10
N ASN A 83 -3.49 -12.54 28.75
CA ASN A 83 -3.44 -12.66 30.21
C ASN A 83 -4.00 -11.39 30.88
N SER A 84 -4.86 -11.59 31.89
CA SER A 84 -5.56 -10.52 32.62
C SER A 84 -4.61 -9.57 33.35
N GLU A 85 -3.54 -10.08 33.94
CA GLU A 85 -2.60 -9.26 34.71
C GLU A 85 -1.41 -8.83 33.85
N ASN A 86 -0.90 -9.77 33.04
CA ASN A 86 0.41 -9.64 32.41
C ASN A 86 0.39 -9.67 30.87
N GLY A 87 -0.79 -9.62 30.25
CA GLY A 87 -0.95 -9.69 28.80
C GLY A 87 -0.32 -8.49 28.09
N PHE A 88 0.30 -8.75 26.94
CA PHE A 88 0.95 -7.73 26.11
C PHE A 88 0.03 -6.53 25.83
N PHE A 89 -1.22 -6.78 25.44
CA PHE A 89 -2.18 -5.72 25.10
C PHE A 89 -2.69 -4.90 26.29
N ARG A 90 -2.52 -5.38 27.53
CA ARG A 90 -2.90 -4.64 28.73
C ARG A 90 -1.77 -3.76 29.25
N LYS A 91 -0.53 -4.26 29.18
CA LYS A 91 0.67 -3.57 29.67
C LYS A 91 1.10 -2.42 28.76
N THR A 92 1.06 -2.64 27.45
CA THR A 92 1.60 -1.68 26.48
C THR A 92 0.55 -0.61 26.15
N LYS A 93 0.41 0.39 27.03
CA LYS A 93 -0.34 1.62 26.73
C LYS A 93 0.61 2.67 26.15
N ARG A 94 0.75 2.71 24.83
CA ARG A 94 1.50 3.76 24.16
C ARG A 94 0.64 5.01 24.04
N LYS A 95 1.23 6.18 24.30
CA LYS A 95 0.58 7.45 24.02
C LYS A 95 0.41 7.53 22.51
N LEU A 96 -0.83 7.60 22.04
CA LEU A 96 -1.09 7.88 20.64
C LEU A 96 -0.49 9.26 20.37
N GLN A 97 0.64 9.33 19.69
CA GLN A 97 1.12 10.60 19.18
C GLN A 97 0.07 11.03 18.14
N SER A 98 -0.70 12.06 18.47
CA SER A 98 -1.73 12.58 17.58
C SER A 98 -1.05 12.91 16.26
N ARG A 99 -1.38 12.15 15.22
CA ARG A 99 -0.90 12.42 13.88
C ARG A 99 -1.36 13.83 13.54
N ASN A 100 -0.41 14.75 13.43
CA ASN A 100 -0.74 16.14 13.17
C ASN A 100 -1.46 16.17 11.82
N PRO A 101 -2.71 16.65 11.72
CA PRO A 101 -3.48 16.59 10.47
C PRO A 101 -2.89 17.48 9.36
N LEU A 102 -1.86 18.25 9.69
CA LEU A 102 -1.15 19.20 8.82
C LEU A 102 0.24 18.70 8.37
N THR A 103 0.64 17.47 8.70
CA THR A 103 1.88 16.83 8.21
C THR A 103 1.62 15.41 7.69
#